data_AF-A0A965R7B0-F1
#
_entry.id   AF-A0A965R7B0-F1
#
_cell.length_a   1.000
_cell.length_b   1.000
_cell.length_c   1.000
_cell.angle_alpha   90.00
_cell.angle_beta   90.00
_cell.angle_gamma   90.00
#
_symmetry.space_group_name_H-M   'P 1'
#
loop_
_entity.id
_entity.type
_entity.pdbx_description
1 polymer ?
#
loop_
_entity_poly.entity_id
_entity_poly.type
_entity_poly.pdbx_seq_one_letter_code
_entity_poly.pdbx_strand_id
1 'polypeptide(L)'
;MEKKTLEKGILYAKKDVELLPIHHTSDCYDYENDLYVIADGENFVACDTDNGKSALHVNDYRLSKYKKANGDECNFVRGYKNVIVAEDNYTSYYFEDERACELDGFGYSLRLKRFAKKEDYRFYGDENQLQYHTHQGTDKTYLPKFHNDSDEWLLGVEIEKDDSDMCSEGVAYQMLQETGWCKERDGSLGSYGYEMVSPILPLFDKNRILEATKGVEKFLNGRISSKCGGHMNISNKYMSVDDLMKHFKPLMPFFYALYPKRTIINYSQAKKWRDIISSRNTKYSALFKKSNCVELRIPHGCRNVKTLMWRVELMQILLSDIGNNFNQYMMKLSTPTSKLHQHYLKQYDSDKIKEKVQLTYRMAQQYKHGSLSPSVKQRICTQFQDNDMFNQEKLNRLYDAKVYNY
;
A
#
# COMPACT_ATOMS: atom_id res chain seq x y z
N MET A 1 -58.09 21.92 -2.15
CA MET A 1 -58.10 21.61 -0.71
C MET A 1 -58.67 22.77 0.08
N GLU A 2 -59.61 22.53 0.98
CA GLU A 2 -60.02 23.53 1.97
C GLU A 2 -58.85 23.80 2.93
N LYS A 3 -58.39 25.05 3.01
CA LYS A 3 -57.45 25.49 4.04
C LYS A 3 -58.17 25.38 5.39
N LYS A 4 -57.76 24.45 6.24
CA LYS A 4 -58.26 24.37 7.61
C LYS A 4 -57.23 25.03 8.54
N THR A 5 -57.62 26.13 9.17
CA THR A 5 -56.76 26.81 10.14
C THR A 5 -56.56 25.91 11.35
N LEU A 6 -55.31 25.58 11.67
CA LEU A 6 -55.01 24.81 12.87
C LEU A 6 -55.16 25.72 14.09
N GLU A 7 -56.12 25.42 14.96
CA GLU A 7 -56.38 26.16 16.19
C GLU A 7 -55.33 25.87 17.26
N LYS A 8 -54.86 26.94 17.92
CA LYS A 8 -53.88 26.88 19.01
C LYS A 8 -54.45 26.11 20.20
N GLY A 9 -53.72 25.08 20.65
CA GLY A 9 -54.11 24.25 21.80
C GLY A 9 -54.92 23.00 21.47
N ILE A 10 -55.17 22.71 20.19
CA ILE A 10 -55.83 21.48 19.75
C ILE A 10 -54.80 20.42 19.34
N LEU A 11 -54.92 19.23 19.92
CA LEU A 11 -54.17 18.03 19.50
C LEU A 11 -54.88 17.38 18.31
N TYR A 12 -54.26 17.42 17.13
CA TYR A 12 -54.77 16.78 15.93
C TYR A 12 -54.40 15.29 15.92
N ALA A 13 -55.26 14.46 16.51
CA ALA A 13 -55.10 13.01 16.50
C ALA A 13 -55.85 12.40 15.29
N LYS A 14 -55.19 12.34 14.13
CA LYS A 14 -55.39 11.17 13.26
C LYS A 14 -54.21 10.28 13.57
N LYS A 15 -54.48 9.04 14.00
CA LYS A 15 -53.56 8.14 14.72
C LYS A 15 -52.19 7.91 14.05
N ASP A 16 -51.99 8.40 12.83
CA ASP A 16 -50.86 8.15 11.96
C ASP A 16 -50.41 9.39 11.15
N VAL A 17 -50.79 10.62 11.54
CA VAL A 17 -50.46 11.83 10.75
C VAL A 17 -49.58 12.80 11.53
N GLU A 18 -48.31 12.87 11.14
CA GLU A 18 -47.30 13.80 11.67
C GLU A 18 -47.54 15.21 11.07
N LEU A 19 -47.75 16.21 11.94
CA LEU A 19 -47.72 17.63 11.53
C LEU A 19 -46.27 18.08 11.42
N LEU A 20 -45.89 18.59 10.25
CA LEU A 20 -44.53 19.05 10.00
C LEU A 20 -44.50 20.55 9.74
N PRO A 21 -43.50 21.28 10.26
CA PRO A 21 -43.33 22.69 9.93
C PRO A 21 -43.07 22.83 8.41
N ILE A 22 -43.64 23.87 7.78
CA ILE A 22 -43.30 24.17 6.38
C ILE A 22 -41.84 24.61 6.33
N HIS A 23 -41.02 23.99 5.48
CA HIS A 23 -39.64 24.44 5.31
C HIS A 23 -39.64 25.77 4.53
N HIS A 24 -39.31 26.85 5.22
CA HIS A 24 -39.16 28.17 4.63
C HIS A 24 -37.88 28.25 3.84
N THR A 25 -38.00 28.66 2.59
CA THR A 25 -36.87 28.86 1.70
C THR A 25 -36.79 30.31 1.32
N SER A 26 -35.61 30.80 0.94
CA SER A 26 -35.38 32.21 0.61
C SER A 26 -36.32 32.77 -0.46
N ASP A 27 -36.97 31.92 -1.25
CA ASP A 27 -37.74 32.32 -2.43
C ASP A 27 -39.27 32.28 -2.20
N CYS A 28 -39.72 31.80 -1.03
CA CYS A 28 -41.15 31.75 -0.67
C CYS A 28 -41.47 32.80 0.40
N TYR A 29 -41.52 34.07 -0.03
CA TYR A 29 -41.76 35.24 0.83
C TYR A 29 -43.19 35.35 1.41
N ASP A 30 -44.11 34.46 1.04
CA ASP A 30 -45.55 34.63 1.33
C ASP A 30 -46.11 33.70 2.43
N TYR A 31 -45.27 32.91 3.12
CA TYR A 31 -45.73 32.07 4.23
C TYR A 31 -45.42 32.73 5.57
N GLU A 32 -46.43 32.88 6.41
CA GLU A 32 -46.26 33.29 7.81
C GLU A 32 -45.35 32.29 8.54
N ASN A 33 -44.49 32.79 9.43
CA ASN A 33 -43.69 31.94 10.32
C ASN A 33 -44.63 31.06 11.18
N ASP A 34 -44.18 29.86 11.55
CA ASP A 34 -44.89 28.90 12.43
C ASP A 34 -46.08 28.16 11.81
N LEU A 35 -46.15 28.05 10.47
CA LEU A 35 -47.14 27.21 9.80
C LEU A 35 -46.73 25.73 9.78
N TYR A 36 -47.68 24.85 10.14
CA TYR A 36 -47.54 23.40 10.08
C TYR A 36 -48.55 22.82 9.10
N VAL A 37 -48.15 21.80 8.36
CA VAL A 37 -49.01 21.10 7.40
C VAL A 37 -48.91 19.59 7.59
N ILE A 38 -49.92 18.90 7.10
CA ILE A 38 -49.91 17.46 6.93
C ILE A 38 -49.18 17.17 5.61
N ALA A 39 -48.11 16.38 5.65
CA ALA A 39 -47.50 15.84 4.44
C ALA A 39 -48.43 14.78 3.84
N ASP A 40 -49.23 15.18 2.86
CA ASP A 40 -50.25 14.37 2.19
C ASP A 40 -49.71 13.60 0.97
N GLY A 41 -48.51 13.96 0.51
CA GLY A 41 -47.91 13.43 -0.72
C GLY A 41 -48.46 14.04 -2.02
N GLU A 42 -49.55 14.81 -1.96
CA GLU A 42 -50.17 15.48 -3.12
C GLU A 42 -49.68 16.91 -3.28
N ASN A 43 -49.66 17.69 -2.19
CA ASN A 43 -49.23 19.09 -2.18
C ASN A 43 -47.96 19.27 -1.36
N PHE A 44 -47.83 18.51 -0.27
CA PHE A 44 -46.69 18.57 0.62
C PHE A 44 -46.12 17.17 0.88
N VAL A 45 -44.80 17.06 0.82
CA VAL A 45 -44.08 15.83 1.19
C VAL A 45 -43.24 16.06 2.43
N ALA A 46 -43.16 15.03 3.27
CA ALA A 46 -42.19 15.01 4.36
C ALA A 46 -40.79 14.91 3.77
N CYS A 47 -39.92 15.84 4.15
CA CYS A 47 -38.54 15.90 3.72
C CYS A 47 -37.60 16.05 4.92
N ASP A 48 -36.42 15.47 4.79
CA ASP A 48 -35.34 15.67 5.74
C ASP A 48 -34.56 16.96 5.42
N THR A 49 -34.17 17.65 6.49
CA THR A 49 -33.48 18.94 6.50
C THR A 49 -32.43 18.94 7.62
N ASP A 50 -31.53 19.92 7.66
CA ASP A 50 -30.50 20.02 8.70
C ASP A 50 -31.09 20.18 10.11
N ASN A 51 -32.31 20.72 10.20
CA ASN A 51 -33.01 20.98 11.46
C ASN A 51 -34.05 19.90 11.80
N GLY A 52 -34.03 18.76 11.10
CA GLY A 52 -34.98 17.66 11.27
C GLY A 52 -35.96 17.53 10.11
N LYS A 53 -37.15 16.99 10.38
CA LYS A 53 -38.18 16.83 9.34
C LYS A 53 -38.97 18.11 9.12
N SER A 54 -39.32 18.37 7.88
CA SER A 54 -40.22 19.46 7.51
C SER A 54 -41.11 19.03 6.35
N ALA A 55 -42.15 19.81 6.06
CA ALA A 55 -42.96 19.64 4.87
C ALA A 55 -42.48 20.61 3.79
N LEU A 56 -42.29 20.09 2.58
CA LEU A 56 -41.94 20.89 1.40
C LEU A 56 -43.02 20.73 0.34
N HIS A 57 -43.30 21.80 -0.39
CA HIS A 57 -44.22 21.73 -1.52
C HIS A 57 -43.66 20.80 -2.60
N VAL A 58 -44.49 19.94 -3.20
CA VAL A 58 -44.04 18.93 -4.19
C VAL A 58 -43.34 19.51 -5.42
N ASN A 59 -43.61 20.78 -5.75
CA ASN A 59 -43.01 21.51 -6.87
C ASN A 59 -41.76 22.32 -6.50
N ASP A 60 -41.23 22.21 -5.27
CA ASP A 60 -39.98 22.91 -4.91
C ASP A 60 -38.81 22.33 -5.72
N TYR A 61 -38.10 23.21 -6.44
CA TYR A 61 -37.01 22.80 -7.33
C TYR A 61 -35.81 22.19 -6.60
N ARG A 62 -35.68 22.36 -5.27
CA ARG A 62 -34.63 21.72 -4.47
C ARG A 62 -35.04 20.37 -3.92
N LEU A 63 -36.31 19.99 -4.03
CA LEU A 63 -36.78 18.69 -3.63
C LEU A 63 -36.03 17.62 -4.43
N SER A 64 -35.46 16.65 -3.75
CA SER A 64 -34.84 15.48 -4.37
C SER A 64 -35.09 14.27 -3.49
N LYS A 65 -34.83 13.09 -4.04
CA LYS A 65 -34.93 11.84 -3.30
C LYS A 65 -33.55 11.27 -3.06
N TYR A 66 -33.35 10.71 -1.87
CA TYR A 66 -32.18 9.89 -1.58
C TYR A 66 -32.62 8.49 -1.15
N LYS A 67 -31.78 7.50 -1.45
CA LYS A 67 -32.03 6.10 -1.10
C LYS A 67 -31.29 5.72 0.18
N LYS A 68 -31.96 4.95 1.04
CA LYS A 68 -31.43 4.38 2.28
C LYS A 68 -30.90 2.98 2.06
N ALA A 69 -30.11 2.48 3.01
CA ALA A 69 -29.55 1.12 2.94
C ALA A 69 -30.61 0.01 3.01
N ASN A 70 -31.82 0.29 3.48
CA ASN A 70 -32.95 -0.65 3.47
C ASN A 70 -33.76 -0.62 2.16
N GLY A 71 -33.37 0.23 1.19
CA GLY A 71 -34.06 0.41 -0.09
C GLY A 71 -35.11 1.51 -0.10
N ASP A 72 -35.45 2.09 1.07
CA ASP A 72 -36.45 3.16 1.15
C ASP A 72 -35.94 4.43 0.46
N GLU A 73 -36.85 5.14 -0.20
CA GLU A 73 -36.61 6.50 -0.70
C GLU A 73 -37.16 7.52 0.27
N CYS A 74 -36.39 8.56 0.55
CA CYS A 74 -36.81 9.69 1.36
C CYS A 74 -36.59 10.99 0.61
N ASN A 75 -37.51 11.93 0.77
CA ASN A 75 -37.33 13.27 0.21
C ASN A 75 -36.35 14.07 1.08
N PHE A 76 -35.58 14.94 0.47
CA PHE A 76 -34.73 15.91 1.16
C PHE A 76 -34.63 17.20 0.37
N VAL A 77 -34.19 18.26 1.05
CA VAL A 77 -33.89 19.55 0.43
C VAL A 77 -32.41 19.58 0.05
N ARG A 78 -32.09 19.74 -1.25
CA ARG A 78 -30.70 19.87 -1.71
C ARG A 78 -30.00 21.04 -1.00
N GLY A 79 -28.81 20.77 -0.45
CA GLY A 79 -28.00 21.75 0.29
C GLY A 79 -28.23 21.76 1.81
N TYR A 80 -29.26 21.07 2.31
CA TYR A 80 -29.61 21.01 3.74
C TYR A 80 -29.56 19.59 4.32
N LYS A 81 -28.86 18.67 3.65
CA LYS A 81 -28.59 17.33 4.18
C LYS A 81 -27.30 16.84 3.55
N ASN A 82 -26.41 16.32 4.38
CA ASN A 82 -25.22 15.63 3.91
C ASN A 82 -25.63 14.26 3.38
N VAL A 83 -25.86 14.19 2.07
CA VAL A 83 -26.07 12.94 1.32
C VAL A 83 -24.85 12.66 0.45
N ILE A 84 -24.61 11.39 0.14
CA ILE A 84 -23.62 11.02 -0.86
C ILE A 84 -24.20 11.25 -2.24
N VAL A 85 -23.47 11.97 -3.08
CA VAL A 85 -23.81 12.17 -4.49
C VAL A 85 -23.03 11.18 -5.34
N ALA A 86 -23.75 10.34 -6.09
CA ALA A 86 -23.17 9.47 -7.10
C ALA A 86 -23.62 9.89 -8.49
N GLU A 87 -22.82 9.59 -9.51
CA GLU A 87 -23.12 9.98 -10.89
C GLU A 87 -23.06 8.79 -11.87
N ASP A 88 -24.03 8.73 -12.79
CA ASP A 88 -24.01 7.88 -13.97
C ASP A 88 -24.43 8.71 -15.18
N ASN A 89 -23.55 8.80 -16.19
CA ASN A 89 -23.81 9.45 -17.49
C ASN A 89 -24.82 10.62 -17.42
N TYR A 90 -24.46 11.69 -16.70
CA TYR A 90 -25.24 12.94 -16.53
C TYR A 90 -26.39 12.93 -15.52
N THR A 91 -26.66 11.81 -14.86
CA THR A 91 -27.68 11.71 -13.81
C THR A 91 -27.00 11.63 -12.44
N SER A 92 -27.44 12.48 -11.51
CA SER A 92 -27.03 12.42 -10.10
C SER A 92 -28.02 11.58 -9.30
N TYR A 93 -27.48 10.71 -8.46
CA TYR A 93 -28.18 9.88 -7.50
C TYR A 93 -27.74 10.28 -6.10
N TYR A 94 -28.67 10.22 -5.15
CA TYR A 94 -28.42 10.63 -3.77
C TYR A 94 -28.62 9.46 -2.83
N PHE A 95 -27.71 9.29 -1.89
CA PHE A 95 -27.71 8.16 -0.96
C PHE A 95 -27.49 8.65 0.47
N GLU A 96 -28.08 7.93 1.42
CA GLU A 96 -27.90 8.23 2.84
C GLU A 96 -26.45 8.03 3.29
N ASP A 97 -25.85 6.93 2.83
CA ASP A 97 -24.53 6.48 3.20
C ASP A 97 -23.91 5.62 2.09
N GLU A 98 -22.65 5.21 2.31
CA GLU A 98 -21.90 4.41 1.33
C GLU A 98 -22.54 3.04 1.11
N ARG A 99 -23.17 2.47 2.13
CA ARG A 99 -23.84 1.17 2.03
C ARG A 99 -25.04 1.25 1.09
N ALA A 100 -25.81 2.34 1.16
CA ALA A 100 -26.91 2.59 0.23
C ALA A 100 -26.40 2.74 -1.22
N CYS A 101 -25.26 3.40 -1.44
CA CYS A 101 -24.62 3.45 -2.76
C CYS A 101 -24.28 2.03 -3.28
N GLU A 102 -23.61 1.22 -2.44
CA GLU A 102 -23.12 -0.09 -2.82
C GLU A 102 -24.23 -1.08 -3.17
N LEU A 103 -25.33 -1.06 -2.40
CA LEU A 103 -26.51 -1.89 -2.65
C LEU A 103 -27.20 -1.55 -3.98
N ASP A 104 -27.01 -0.34 -4.49
CA ASP A 104 -27.56 0.13 -5.76
C ASP A 104 -26.56 0.04 -6.93
N GLY A 105 -25.43 -0.66 -6.73
CA GLY A 105 -24.42 -0.89 -7.76
C GLY A 105 -23.43 0.26 -7.99
N PHE A 106 -23.43 1.27 -7.11
CA PHE A 106 -22.44 2.34 -7.12
C PHE A 106 -21.24 1.99 -6.25
N GLY A 107 -20.12 2.67 -6.47
CA GLY A 107 -18.95 2.62 -5.60
C GLY A 107 -18.11 3.88 -5.77
N TYR A 108 -17.16 4.13 -4.88
CA TYR A 108 -16.21 5.21 -5.08
C TYR A 108 -15.21 4.82 -6.16
N SER A 109 -15.16 5.58 -7.27
CA SER A 109 -14.14 5.41 -8.31
C SER A 109 -12.93 6.27 -7.95
N LEU A 110 -11.78 5.64 -7.72
CA LEU A 110 -10.52 6.35 -7.47
C LEU A 110 -10.10 7.22 -8.66
N ARG A 111 -10.37 6.74 -9.88
CA ARG A 111 -10.07 7.43 -11.13
C ARG A 111 -10.88 8.72 -11.27
N LEU A 112 -12.20 8.62 -11.02
CA LEU A 112 -13.12 9.74 -11.16
C LEU A 112 -13.19 10.62 -9.90
N LYS A 113 -12.64 10.15 -8.78
CA LYS A 113 -12.68 10.77 -7.45
C LYS A 113 -14.10 11.08 -6.96
N ARG A 114 -15.05 10.19 -7.26
CA ARG A 114 -16.47 10.33 -6.92
C ARG A 114 -17.17 8.98 -6.91
N PHE A 115 -18.36 8.92 -6.32
CA PHE A 115 -19.23 7.75 -6.47
C PHE A 115 -19.76 7.66 -7.90
N ALA A 116 -19.63 6.49 -8.51
CA ALA A 116 -20.08 6.21 -9.86
C ALA A 116 -20.57 4.77 -9.96
N LYS A 117 -21.33 4.47 -11.01
CA LYS A 117 -21.84 3.12 -11.24
C LYS A 117 -20.70 2.18 -11.62
N LYS A 118 -20.57 1.02 -10.97
CA LYS A 118 -19.45 0.09 -11.20
C LYS A 118 -19.43 -0.51 -12.61
N GLU A 119 -20.60 -0.60 -13.26
CA GLU A 119 -20.74 -1.08 -14.64
C GLU A 119 -20.35 -0.05 -15.71
N ASP A 120 -20.22 1.23 -15.34
CA ASP A 120 -19.77 2.26 -16.27
C ASP A 120 -18.30 2.01 -16.64
N TYR A 121 -17.99 1.92 -17.93
CA TYR A 121 -16.63 1.73 -18.43
C TYR A 121 -15.64 2.79 -17.90
N ARG A 122 -16.12 3.98 -17.54
CA ARG A 122 -15.30 5.07 -16.99
C ARG A 122 -14.89 4.82 -15.54
N PHE A 123 -15.60 3.96 -14.81
CA PHE A 123 -15.38 3.69 -13.39
C PHE A 123 -13.93 3.27 -13.12
N TYR A 124 -13.48 2.22 -13.80
CA TYR A 124 -12.09 1.77 -13.77
C TYR A 124 -11.28 2.35 -14.93
N GLY A 125 -11.94 2.66 -16.05
CA GLY A 125 -11.27 3.06 -17.28
C GLY A 125 -10.70 1.90 -18.08
N ASP A 126 -9.84 2.26 -19.01
CA ASP A 126 -9.17 1.40 -19.99
C ASP A 126 -7.63 1.43 -19.83
N GLU A 127 -7.15 2.09 -18.77
CA GLU A 127 -5.72 2.24 -18.51
C GLU A 127 -5.14 0.95 -17.91
N ASN A 128 -4.25 0.32 -18.67
CA ASN A 128 -3.50 -0.86 -18.23
C ASN A 128 -2.33 -0.52 -17.29
N GLN A 129 -1.97 0.75 -17.13
CA GLN A 129 -0.93 1.17 -16.18
C GLN A 129 -1.26 2.55 -15.63
N LEU A 130 -0.99 2.75 -14.35
CA LEU A 130 -1.02 4.07 -13.74
C LEU A 130 0.29 4.81 -14.00
N GLN A 131 0.24 6.14 -14.12
CA GLN A 131 1.48 6.92 -14.17
C GLN A 131 2.21 6.80 -12.83
N TYR A 132 3.53 6.91 -12.87
CA TYR A 132 4.39 6.90 -11.69
C TYR A 132 3.86 7.84 -10.60
N HIS A 133 3.66 7.30 -9.39
CA HIS A 133 3.14 8.02 -8.22
C HIS A 133 1.69 8.53 -8.31
N THR A 134 0.90 8.08 -9.30
CA THR A 134 -0.54 8.44 -9.39
C THR A 134 -1.29 8.07 -8.11
N HIS A 135 -0.94 6.93 -7.51
CA HIS A 135 -1.52 6.44 -6.25
C HIS A 135 -1.17 7.28 -5.01
N GLN A 136 -0.22 8.22 -5.09
CA GLN A 136 0.12 9.08 -3.95
C GLN A 136 -0.93 10.16 -3.72
N GLY A 137 -1.66 10.57 -4.77
CA GLY A 137 -2.74 11.55 -4.70
C GLY A 137 -4.16 10.95 -4.65
N THR A 138 -4.29 9.62 -4.63
CA THR A 138 -5.57 8.94 -4.47
C THR A 138 -5.98 8.89 -3.01
N ASP A 139 -7.29 9.04 -2.75
CA ASP A 139 -7.85 8.81 -1.43
C ASP A 139 -7.67 7.34 -1.05
N LYS A 140 -6.82 7.09 -0.05
CA LYS A 140 -6.49 5.74 0.41
C LYS A 140 -7.55 5.16 1.35
N THR A 141 -8.57 5.95 1.71
CA THR A 141 -9.66 5.51 2.58
C THR A 141 -10.40 4.32 2.00
N TYR A 142 -10.51 4.27 0.67
CA TYR A 142 -11.23 3.25 -0.09
C TYR A 142 -10.37 2.08 -0.59
N LEU A 143 -9.10 2.04 -0.20
CA LEU A 143 -8.19 0.96 -0.59
C LEU A 143 -8.22 -0.19 0.42
N PRO A 144 -8.10 -1.44 -0.03
CA PRO A 144 -7.89 -2.58 0.84
C PRO A 144 -6.69 -2.35 1.79
N LYS A 145 -6.94 -2.48 3.10
CA LYS A 145 -5.93 -2.37 4.15
C LYS A 145 -5.56 -3.76 4.65
N PHE A 146 -4.26 -4.04 4.69
CA PHE A 146 -3.71 -5.31 5.18
C PHE A 146 -2.99 -5.19 6.51
N HIS A 147 -2.85 -3.97 7.03
CA HIS A 147 -2.24 -3.69 8.33
C HIS A 147 -3.27 -3.03 9.27
N ASN A 148 -2.97 -3.11 10.56
CA ASN A 148 -3.71 -2.49 11.64
C ASN A 148 -2.81 -1.46 12.32
N ASP A 149 -3.41 -0.54 13.08
CA ASP A 149 -2.66 0.49 13.82
C ASP A 149 -1.72 -0.09 14.89
N SER A 150 -1.95 -1.34 15.30
CA SER A 150 -1.11 -2.09 16.23
C SER A 150 0.12 -2.74 15.58
N ASP A 151 0.20 -2.81 14.25
CA ASP A 151 1.35 -3.41 13.58
C ASP A 151 2.57 -2.49 13.68
N GLU A 152 3.61 -2.97 14.37
CA GLU A 152 4.80 -2.15 14.65
C GLU A 152 5.71 -2.01 13.43
N TRP A 153 5.87 -3.09 12.68
CA TRP A 153 6.76 -3.19 11.53
C TRP A 153 5.95 -3.28 10.25
N LEU A 154 6.18 -2.31 9.36
CA LEU A 154 5.48 -2.22 8.10
C LEU A 154 6.43 -2.43 6.94
N LEU A 155 5.90 -3.03 5.88
CA LEU A 155 6.58 -3.38 4.64
C LEU A 155 5.79 -2.81 3.47
N GLY A 156 6.49 -2.13 2.56
CA GLY A 156 6.05 -1.95 1.18
C GLY A 156 7.02 -2.67 0.25
N VAL A 157 6.55 -3.25 -0.84
CA VAL A 157 7.41 -3.82 -1.88
C VAL A 157 7.09 -3.20 -3.24
N GLU A 158 8.14 -2.95 -4.00
CA GLU A 158 8.08 -2.48 -5.38
C GLU A 158 8.72 -3.56 -6.25
N ILE A 159 7.94 -4.18 -7.13
CA ILE A 159 8.37 -5.33 -7.92
C ILE A 159 8.26 -4.99 -9.40
N GLU A 160 9.42 -4.75 -10.00
CA GLU A 160 9.54 -4.48 -11.42
C GLU A 160 9.47 -5.77 -12.24
N LYS A 161 8.73 -5.71 -13.34
CA LYS A 161 8.48 -6.80 -14.30
C LYS A 161 8.72 -6.32 -15.72
N ASP A 162 9.24 -7.21 -16.55
CA ASP A 162 9.51 -6.99 -17.97
C ASP A 162 8.74 -8.05 -18.75
N ASP A 163 7.43 -7.83 -18.86
CA ASP A 163 6.48 -8.80 -19.40
C ASP A 163 5.34 -8.08 -20.14
N SER A 164 5.45 -8.04 -21.46
CA SER A 164 4.49 -7.36 -22.34
C SER A 164 3.05 -7.86 -22.16
N ASP A 165 2.88 -9.15 -21.94
CA ASP A 165 1.57 -9.79 -21.90
C ASP A 165 0.84 -9.37 -20.61
N MET A 166 1.56 -9.42 -19.48
CA MET A 166 1.03 -8.97 -18.19
C MET A 166 0.92 -7.44 -18.09
N CYS A 167 1.74 -6.71 -18.85
CA CYS A 167 1.66 -5.26 -18.96
C CYS A 167 0.32 -4.83 -19.57
N SER A 168 -0.13 -5.46 -20.66
CA SER A 168 -1.41 -5.17 -21.32
C SER A 168 -2.63 -5.83 -20.68
N GLU A 169 -2.42 -6.74 -19.74
CA GLU A 169 -3.48 -7.48 -19.06
C GLU A 169 -4.04 -6.68 -17.87
N GLY A 170 -5.36 -6.53 -17.80
CA GLY A 170 -6.07 -5.98 -16.64
C GLY A 170 -5.94 -4.47 -16.44
N VAL A 171 -7.02 -3.88 -15.93
CA VAL A 171 -7.15 -2.43 -15.69
C VAL A 171 -6.48 -2.05 -14.38
N ALA A 172 -5.60 -1.05 -14.42
CA ALA A 172 -4.74 -0.71 -13.28
C ALA A 172 -5.51 -0.10 -12.10
N TYR A 173 -6.51 0.76 -12.36
CA TYR A 173 -7.39 1.28 -11.30
C TYR A 173 -8.26 0.19 -10.67
N GLN A 174 -8.73 -0.78 -11.48
CA GLN A 174 -9.48 -1.92 -10.95
C GLN A 174 -8.61 -2.72 -9.99
N MET A 175 -7.39 -3.05 -10.40
CA MET A 175 -6.43 -3.75 -9.56
C MET A 175 -6.15 -3.00 -8.26
N LEU A 176 -5.89 -1.69 -8.33
CA LEU A 176 -5.64 -0.85 -7.15
C LEU A 176 -6.83 -0.87 -6.19
N GLN A 177 -8.05 -0.72 -6.70
CA GLN A 177 -9.25 -0.69 -5.88
C GLN A 177 -9.61 -2.05 -5.27
N GLU A 178 -9.43 -3.14 -6.01
CA GLU A 178 -9.79 -4.49 -5.54
C GLU A 178 -8.73 -5.12 -4.65
N THR A 179 -7.45 -4.78 -4.85
CA THR A 179 -6.33 -5.50 -4.20
C THR A 179 -5.41 -4.60 -3.38
N GLY A 180 -5.51 -3.27 -3.52
CA GLY A 180 -4.58 -2.31 -2.95
C GLY A 180 -3.22 -2.26 -3.67
N TRP A 181 -2.96 -3.13 -4.65
CA TRP A 181 -1.74 -3.11 -5.43
C TRP A 181 -1.84 -2.16 -6.61
N CYS A 182 -0.80 -1.36 -6.79
CA CYS A 182 -0.68 -0.45 -7.91
C CYS A 182 0.13 -1.11 -9.03
N LYS A 183 -0.41 -1.14 -10.25
CA LYS A 183 0.35 -1.48 -11.46
C LYS A 183 0.75 -0.18 -12.17
N GLU A 184 1.99 0.23 -11.98
CA GLU A 184 2.52 1.51 -12.48
C GLU A 184 3.45 1.33 -13.67
N ARG A 185 3.52 2.39 -14.49
CA ARG A 185 4.56 2.54 -15.50
C ARG A 185 5.89 2.88 -14.83
N ASP A 186 6.90 2.05 -15.08
CA ASP A 186 8.29 2.38 -14.76
C ASP A 186 9.07 2.72 -16.04
N GLY A 187 9.50 3.99 -16.13
CA GLY A 187 10.28 4.49 -17.26
C GLY A 187 11.64 3.78 -17.44
N SER A 188 12.14 3.09 -16.41
CA SER A 188 13.40 2.34 -16.47
C SER A 188 13.30 1.02 -17.26
N LEU A 189 12.08 0.49 -17.43
CA LEU A 189 11.81 -0.83 -18.03
C LEU A 189 11.33 -0.75 -19.49
N GLY A 190 11.30 0.44 -20.08
CA GLY A 190 10.82 0.64 -21.45
C GLY A 190 9.29 0.65 -21.55
N SER A 191 8.75 0.35 -22.73
CA SER A 191 7.30 0.44 -23.01
C SER A 191 6.49 -0.77 -22.56
N TYR A 192 7.15 -1.89 -22.23
CA TYR A 192 6.50 -3.18 -21.96
C TYR A 192 6.73 -3.67 -20.52
N GLY A 193 7.43 -2.89 -19.71
CA GLY A 193 7.60 -3.16 -18.29
C GLY A 193 6.57 -2.46 -17.43
N TYR A 194 6.37 -2.99 -16.23
CA TYR A 194 5.52 -2.40 -15.21
C TYR A 194 6.11 -2.65 -13.83
N GLU A 195 5.73 -1.82 -12.87
CA GLU A 195 6.07 -1.95 -11.46
C GLU A 195 4.80 -2.27 -10.66
N MET A 196 4.86 -3.35 -9.88
CA MET A 196 3.84 -3.69 -8.91
C MET A 196 4.23 -3.11 -7.56
N VAL A 197 3.48 -2.10 -7.10
CA VAL A 197 3.68 -1.47 -5.79
C VAL A 197 2.63 -2.01 -4.83
N SER A 198 3.08 -2.60 -3.72
CA SER A 198 2.18 -3.20 -2.75
C SER A 198 1.40 -2.17 -1.95
N PRO A 199 0.26 -2.56 -1.36
CA PRO A 199 -0.28 -1.84 -0.20
C PRO A 199 0.73 -1.89 0.97
N ILE A 200 0.43 -1.17 2.05
CA ILE A 200 1.22 -1.28 3.29
C ILE A 200 0.89 -2.60 3.97
N LEU A 201 1.93 -3.40 4.19
CA LEU A 201 1.84 -4.76 4.71
C LEU A 201 2.44 -4.88 6.13
N PRO A 202 1.87 -5.74 6.99
CA PRO A 202 2.40 -6.05 8.31
C PRO A 202 3.58 -7.01 8.21
N LEU A 203 4.83 -6.53 8.35
CA LEU A 203 6.04 -7.30 8.04
C LEU A 203 6.07 -8.67 8.75
N PHE A 204 5.63 -8.74 10.01
CA PHE A 204 5.67 -9.97 10.81
C PHE A 204 4.44 -10.86 10.68
N ASP A 205 3.43 -10.48 9.89
CA ASP A 205 2.27 -11.32 9.59
C ASP A 205 2.33 -11.86 8.18
N LYS A 206 2.96 -13.02 8.06
CA LYS A 206 3.16 -13.73 6.78
C LYS A 206 1.84 -14.06 6.09
N ASN A 207 0.78 -14.35 6.85
CA ASN A 207 -0.50 -14.77 6.28
C ASN A 207 -1.21 -13.59 5.63
N ARG A 208 -1.23 -12.42 6.30
CA ARG A 208 -1.77 -11.19 5.69
C ARG A 208 -0.97 -10.74 4.47
N ILE A 209 0.35 -10.90 4.48
CA ILE A 209 1.18 -10.65 3.30
C ILE A 209 0.80 -11.59 2.15
N LEU A 210 0.65 -12.89 2.41
CA LEU A 210 0.28 -13.85 1.37
C LEU A 210 -1.13 -13.59 0.83
N GLU A 211 -2.08 -13.25 1.71
CA GLU A 211 -3.44 -12.87 1.32
C GLU A 211 -3.43 -11.70 0.34
N ALA A 212 -2.63 -10.67 0.64
CA ALA A 212 -2.49 -9.50 -0.22
C ALA A 212 -1.99 -9.84 -1.63
N THR A 213 -1.32 -10.98 -1.84
CA THR A 213 -0.82 -11.37 -3.17
C THR A 213 -1.84 -12.11 -4.02
N LYS A 214 -2.91 -12.66 -3.45
CA LYS A 214 -3.82 -13.59 -4.17
C LYS A 214 -4.47 -12.97 -5.41
N GLY A 215 -4.92 -11.71 -5.32
CA GLY A 215 -5.55 -11.01 -6.43
C GLY A 215 -4.59 -10.57 -7.55
N VAL A 216 -3.28 -10.60 -7.30
CA VAL A 216 -2.26 -10.09 -8.22
C VAL A 216 -1.15 -11.09 -8.56
N GLU A 217 -1.29 -12.34 -8.14
CA GLU A 217 -0.25 -13.35 -8.27
C GLU A 217 0.24 -13.52 -9.72
N LYS A 218 -0.67 -13.47 -10.70
CA LYS A 218 -0.30 -13.57 -12.13
C LYS A 218 0.68 -12.47 -12.56
N PHE A 219 0.51 -11.24 -12.07
CA PHE A 219 1.40 -10.11 -12.34
C PHE A 219 2.72 -10.26 -11.57
N LEU A 220 2.65 -10.66 -10.30
CA LEU A 220 3.84 -10.92 -9.48
C LEU A 220 4.69 -12.09 -9.99
N ASN A 221 4.12 -12.99 -10.79
CA ASN A 221 4.79 -14.13 -11.42
C ASN A 221 5.22 -13.86 -12.87
N GLY A 222 5.02 -12.64 -13.39
CA GLY A 222 5.46 -12.24 -14.73
C GLY A 222 6.98 -12.31 -14.94
N ARG A 223 7.41 -12.24 -16.20
CA ARG A 223 8.82 -12.27 -16.59
C ARG A 223 9.62 -11.10 -16.00
N ILE A 224 10.91 -11.34 -15.81
CA ILE A 224 11.87 -10.34 -15.34
C ILE A 224 13.05 -10.27 -16.31
N SER A 225 13.71 -9.11 -16.37
CA SER A 225 15.00 -8.93 -17.02
C SER A 225 16.07 -8.49 -16.02
N SER A 226 17.29 -8.27 -16.50
CA SER A 226 18.41 -7.78 -15.68
C SER A 226 18.25 -6.33 -15.22
N LYS A 227 17.29 -5.60 -15.80
CA LYS A 227 16.96 -4.22 -15.43
C LYS A 227 16.08 -4.14 -14.17
N CYS A 228 15.29 -5.18 -13.92
CA CYS A 228 14.26 -5.17 -12.89
C CYS A 228 14.83 -5.06 -11.46
N GLY A 229 14.22 -4.17 -10.68
CA GLY A 229 14.28 -3.99 -9.25
C GLY A 229 13.29 -4.85 -8.46
N GLY A 230 13.53 -4.94 -7.15
CA GLY A 230 12.65 -5.59 -6.20
C GLY A 230 12.75 -4.89 -4.85
N HIS A 231 12.47 -3.59 -4.82
CA HIS A 231 12.75 -2.76 -3.67
C HIS A 231 11.85 -3.14 -2.48
N MET A 232 12.39 -2.95 -1.27
CA MET A 232 11.65 -3.17 -0.03
C MET A 232 11.73 -1.92 0.83
N ASN A 233 10.58 -1.33 1.11
CA ASN A 233 10.39 -0.20 1.99
C ASN A 233 10.04 -0.70 3.39
N ILE A 234 10.85 -0.39 4.40
CA ILE A 234 10.68 -0.84 5.78
C ILE A 234 10.51 0.35 6.69
N SER A 235 9.47 0.33 7.53
CA SER A 235 9.30 1.30 8.62
C SER A 235 8.98 0.60 9.93
N ASN A 236 9.22 1.31 11.03
CA ASN A 236 8.85 0.88 12.37
C ASN A 236 8.18 2.05 13.09
N LYS A 237 7.04 1.80 13.74
CA LYS A 237 6.23 2.82 14.42
C LYS A 237 6.96 3.56 15.55
N TYR A 238 7.93 2.89 16.17
CA TYR A 238 8.63 3.37 17.37
C TYR A 238 10.08 3.80 17.09
N MET A 239 10.52 3.78 15.83
CA MET A 239 11.88 4.18 15.45
C MET A 239 11.84 5.29 14.42
N SER A 240 12.69 6.29 14.62
CA SER A 240 12.99 7.25 13.57
C SER A 240 13.66 6.54 12.39
N VAL A 241 13.50 7.09 11.17
CA VAL A 241 14.18 6.55 9.99
C VAL A 241 15.71 6.55 10.18
N ASP A 242 16.26 7.53 10.89
CA ASP A 242 17.70 7.60 11.19
C ASP A 242 18.16 6.50 12.14
N ASP A 243 17.36 6.15 13.15
CA ASP A 243 17.68 5.01 14.03
C ASP A 243 17.54 3.68 13.30
N LEU A 244 16.50 3.54 12.49
CA LEU A 244 16.31 2.36 11.64
C LEU A 244 17.51 2.17 10.70
N MET A 245 18.00 3.23 10.06
CA MET A 245 19.21 3.19 9.23
C MET A 245 20.41 2.63 10.00
N LYS A 246 20.65 3.05 11.25
CA LYS A 246 21.76 2.52 12.07
C LYS A 246 21.65 1.01 12.27
N HIS A 247 20.43 0.48 12.42
CA HIS A 247 20.19 -0.96 12.53
C HIS A 247 20.37 -1.70 11.20
N PHE A 248 20.17 -1.05 10.06
CA PHE A 248 20.47 -1.62 8.74
C PHE A 248 21.97 -1.69 8.42
N LYS A 249 22.81 -0.86 9.04
CA LYS A 249 24.28 -0.86 8.81
C LYS A 249 24.91 -2.26 8.87
N PRO A 250 24.77 -3.05 9.97
CA PRO A 250 25.34 -4.39 10.02
C PRO A 250 24.69 -5.39 9.06
N LEU A 251 23.49 -5.10 8.53
CA LEU A 251 22.75 -5.96 7.62
C LEU A 251 23.16 -5.78 6.15
N MET A 252 23.60 -4.58 5.76
CA MET A 252 23.93 -4.28 4.35
C MET A 252 24.88 -5.26 3.68
N PRO A 253 25.97 -5.74 4.33
CA PRO A 253 26.86 -6.72 3.72
C PRO A 253 26.20 -8.04 3.33
N PHE A 254 25.15 -8.46 4.05
CA PHE A 254 24.40 -9.68 3.73
C PHE A 254 23.63 -9.51 2.43
N PHE A 255 22.98 -8.36 2.25
CA PHE A 255 22.30 -8.05 0.99
C PHE A 255 23.28 -7.89 -0.18
N TYR A 256 24.45 -7.27 0.04
CA TYR A 256 25.50 -7.19 -0.97
C TYR A 256 26.01 -8.58 -1.40
N ALA A 257 26.16 -9.50 -0.46
CA ALA A 257 26.57 -10.87 -0.76
C ALA A 257 25.50 -11.66 -1.52
N LEU A 258 24.21 -11.36 -1.31
CA LEU A 258 23.12 -11.95 -2.09
C LEU A 258 23.10 -11.45 -3.55
N TYR A 259 23.41 -10.17 -3.76
CA TYR A 259 23.34 -9.51 -5.08
C TYR A 259 24.67 -8.84 -5.48
N PRO A 260 25.79 -9.59 -5.57
CA PRO A 260 27.12 -9.03 -5.75
C PRO A 260 27.26 -8.21 -7.04
N LYS A 261 26.62 -8.63 -8.14
CA LYS A 261 26.64 -7.87 -9.40
C LYS A 261 25.97 -6.50 -9.29
N ARG A 262 25.00 -6.34 -8.37
CA ARG A 262 24.31 -5.06 -8.16
C ARG A 262 25.12 -4.05 -7.33
N THR A 263 26.26 -4.45 -6.76
CA THR A 263 27.06 -3.53 -5.92
C THR A 263 27.87 -2.52 -6.73
N ILE A 264 28.14 -2.82 -8.01
CA ILE A 264 29.01 -2.02 -8.90
C ILE A 264 28.26 -1.24 -9.98
N ILE A 265 26.97 -1.52 -10.18
CA ILE A 265 26.15 -0.82 -11.17
C ILE A 265 25.73 0.56 -10.65
N ASN A 266 25.40 1.46 -11.59
CA ASN A 266 25.05 2.84 -11.26
C ASN A 266 23.70 2.98 -10.55
N TYR A 267 22.84 1.97 -10.59
CA TYR A 267 21.53 1.97 -9.94
C TYR A 267 21.53 0.98 -8.77
N SER A 268 21.21 1.47 -7.56
CA SER A 268 21.27 0.68 -6.32
C SER A 268 22.69 0.27 -5.88
N GLN A 269 23.68 1.12 -6.15
CA GLN A 269 25.09 0.89 -5.87
C GLN A 269 25.36 0.71 -4.37
N ALA A 270 26.24 -0.24 -4.03
CA ALA A 270 26.75 -0.33 -2.68
C ALA A 270 27.67 0.87 -2.39
N LYS A 271 27.47 1.51 -1.24
CA LYS A 271 28.25 2.68 -0.81
C LYS A 271 28.87 2.47 0.56
N LYS A 272 29.92 3.26 0.85
CA LYS A 272 30.48 3.29 2.19
C LYS A 272 29.44 3.85 3.16
N TRP A 273 29.41 3.35 4.39
CA TRP A 273 28.42 3.79 5.39
C TRP A 273 28.34 5.33 5.54
N ARG A 274 29.50 6.00 5.59
CA ARG A 274 29.58 7.47 5.69
C ARG A 274 28.86 8.19 4.54
N ASP A 275 28.86 7.61 3.34
CA ASP A 275 28.28 8.21 2.14
C ASP A 275 26.75 7.98 2.14
N ILE A 276 26.29 6.84 2.68
CA ILE A 276 24.87 6.50 2.85
C ILE A 276 24.17 7.44 3.83
N ILE A 277 24.82 7.79 4.95
CA ILE A 277 24.24 8.70 5.95
C ILE A 277 24.46 10.19 5.62
N SER A 278 25.17 10.50 4.54
CA SER A 278 25.42 11.87 4.14
C SER A 278 24.22 12.47 3.41
N SER A 279 24.14 13.80 3.37
CA SER A 279 23.17 14.54 2.53
C SER A 279 23.36 14.30 1.02
N ARG A 280 24.48 13.69 0.61
CA ARG A 280 24.76 13.29 -0.77
C ARG A 280 24.22 11.90 -1.11
N ASN A 281 23.52 11.25 -0.19
CA ASN A 281 22.87 10.00 -0.50
C ASN A 281 21.74 10.23 -1.51
N THR A 282 21.73 9.45 -2.58
CA THR A 282 20.76 9.58 -3.68
C THR A 282 19.97 8.28 -3.83
N LYS A 283 18.87 8.34 -4.58
CA LYS A 283 18.09 7.16 -4.98
C LYS A 283 18.89 6.08 -5.71
N TYR A 284 20.14 6.36 -6.09
CA TYR A 284 21.01 5.38 -6.72
C TYR A 284 21.79 4.51 -5.73
N SER A 285 21.60 4.69 -4.42
CA SER A 285 22.23 3.86 -3.40
C SER A 285 21.44 2.59 -3.11
N ALA A 286 22.13 1.52 -2.72
CA ALA A 286 21.52 0.26 -2.27
C ALA A 286 20.58 0.40 -1.06
N LEU A 287 20.82 1.42 -0.23
CA LEU A 287 20.01 1.79 0.93
C LEU A 287 19.68 3.28 0.82
N PHE A 288 18.41 3.62 0.81
CA PHE A 288 17.94 4.97 0.64
C PHE A 288 17.00 5.38 1.79
N LYS A 289 17.18 6.61 2.27
CA LYS A 289 16.38 7.21 3.33
C LYS A 289 15.20 7.95 2.68
N LYS A 290 13.98 7.43 2.83
CA LYS A 290 12.74 8.15 2.51
C LYS A 290 12.29 8.94 3.75
N SER A 291 11.22 9.73 3.63
CA SER A 291 10.70 10.56 4.73
C SER A 291 10.19 9.73 5.91
N ASN A 292 9.61 8.56 5.65
CA ASN A 292 8.93 7.73 6.66
C ASN A 292 9.41 6.27 6.69
N CYS A 293 10.36 5.88 5.83
CA CYS A 293 10.85 4.51 5.76
C CYS A 293 12.29 4.44 5.24
N VAL A 294 12.91 3.28 5.42
CA VAL A 294 14.18 2.91 4.79
C VAL A 294 13.88 2.03 3.59
N GLU A 295 14.43 2.38 2.44
CA GLU A 295 14.25 1.63 1.19
C GLU A 295 15.52 0.84 0.86
N LEU A 296 15.38 -0.47 0.79
CA LEU A 296 16.37 -1.39 0.26
C LEU A 296 16.19 -1.54 -1.25
N ARG A 297 17.13 -1.00 -2.00
CA ARG A 297 17.09 -0.98 -3.47
C ARG A 297 17.93 -2.06 -4.13
N ILE A 298 18.82 -2.68 -3.35
CA ILE A 298 19.73 -3.73 -3.83
C ILE A 298 19.09 -5.05 -4.31
N PRO A 299 17.90 -5.49 -3.84
CA PRO A 299 17.37 -6.76 -4.33
C PRO A 299 17.09 -6.72 -5.84
N HIS A 300 17.46 -7.80 -6.53
CA HIS A 300 17.14 -8.00 -7.95
C HIS A 300 15.63 -8.15 -8.19
N GLY A 301 15.17 -8.05 -9.44
CA GLY A 301 13.83 -8.43 -9.89
C GLY A 301 13.31 -9.69 -9.21
N CYS A 302 12.08 -9.63 -8.71
CA CYS A 302 11.42 -10.72 -8.00
C CYS A 302 10.79 -11.68 -9.01
N ARG A 303 11.20 -12.96 -9.05
CA ARG A 303 10.72 -13.91 -10.07
C ARG A 303 9.25 -14.27 -9.89
N ASN A 304 8.82 -14.46 -8.64
CA ASN A 304 7.49 -14.94 -8.30
C ASN A 304 7.17 -14.69 -6.82
N VAL A 305 5.92 -14.94 -6.43
CA VAL A 305 5.46 -14.83 -5.02
C VAL A 305 6.32 -15.67 -4.08
N LYS A 306 6.76 -16.88 -4.47
CA LYS A 306 7.66 -17.70 -3.65
C LYS A 306 8.99 -16.99 -3.33
N THR A 307 9.57 -16.28 -4.31
CA THR A 307 10.79 -15.50 -4.14
C THR A 307 10.54 -14.29 -3.24
N LEU A 308 9.39 -13.61 -3.39
CA LEU A 308 8.97 -12.52 -2.53
C LEU A 308 8.88 -13.00 -1.07
N MET A 309 8.17 -14.10 -0.82
CA MET A 309 7.98 -14.64 0.52
C MET A 309 9.29 -15.11 1.16
N TRP A 310 10.24 -15.61 0.37
CA TRP A 310 11.58 -15.90 0.87
C TRP A 310 12.28 -14.62 1.36
N ARG A 311 12.22 -13.52 0.60
CA ARG A 311 12.81 -12.22 1.01
C ARG A 311 12.11 -11.61 2.23
N VAL A 312 10.79 -11.72 2.32
CA VAL A 312 10.01 -11.30 3.48
C VAL A 312 10.47 -12.05 4.72
N GLU A 313 10.59 -13.37 4.64
CA GLU A 313 11.04 -14.19 5.77
C GLU A 313 12.51 -13.89 6.15
N LEU A 314 13.39 -13.66 5.17
CA LEU A 314 14.75 -13.17 5.45
C LEU A 314 14.70 -11.86 6.24
N MET A 315 13.87 -10.91 5.83
CA MET A 315 13.72 -9.62 6.51
C MET A 315 13.19 -9.79 7.94
N GLN A 316 12.17 -10.65 8.13
CA GLN A 316 11.65 -11.00 9.44
C GLN A 316 12.76 -11.54 10.34
N ILE A 317 13.56 -12.49 9.86
CA ILE A 317 14.67 -13.08 10.63
C ILE A 317 15.70 -12.02 11.03
N LEU A 318 16.10 -11.16 10.08
CA LEU A 318 17.10 -10.12 10.36
C LEU A 318 16.57 -9.06 11.32
N LEU A 319 15.30 -8.67 11.24
CA LEU A 319 14.72 -7.61 12.07
C LEU A 319 14.14 -8.10 13.40
N SER A 320 13.78 -9.38 13.55
CA SER A 320 13.49 -9.98 14.88
C SER A 320 14.68 -9.88 15.83
N ASP A 321 15.86 -9.70 15.27
CA ASP A 321 17.15 -9.68 15.93
C ASP A 321 17.76 -8.27 15.94
N ILE A 322 16.92 -7.25 15.81
CA ILE A 322 17.34 -5.85 15.76
C ILE A 322 18.20 -5.47 16.97
N GLY A 323 19.23 -4.67 16.72
CA GLY A 323 20.25 -4.32 17.72
C GLY A 323 21.47 -5.24 17.71
N ASN A 324 21.40 -6.42 17.08
CA ASN A 324 22.58 -7.24 16.87
C ASN A 324 23.63 -6.50 16.02
N ASN A 325 24.90 -6.68 16.37
CA ASN A 325 26.03 -6.18 15.61
C ASN A 325 26.45 -7.16 14.51
N PHE A 326 27.40 -6.73 13.67
CA PHE A 326 27.88 -7.52 12.53
C PHE A 326 28.44 -8.90 12.94
N ASN A 327 29.13 -9.01 14.07
CA ASN A 327 29.68 -10.29 14.56
C ASN A 327 28.55 -11.27 14.90
N GLN A 328 27.49 -10.81 15.55
CA GLN A 328 26.36 -11.64 15.94
C GLN A 328 25.61 -12.18 14.71
N TYR A 329 25.36 -11.36 13.70
CA TYR A 329 24.76 -11.84 12.45
C TYR A 329 25.66 -12.80 11.67
N MET A 330 26.97 -12.56 11.64
CA MET A 330 27.92 -13.45 10.98
C MET A 330 27.99 -14.82 11.64
N MET A 331 27.94 -14.86 12.98
CA MET A 331 27.80 -16.11 13.72
C MET A 331 26.49 -16.81 13.37
N LYS A 332 25.36 -16.09 13.33
CA LYS A 332 24.07 -16.68 12.94
C LYS A 332 24.14 -17.29 11.54
N LEU A 333 24.60 -16.57 10.53
CA LEU A 333 24.72 -17.12 9.16
C LEU A 333 25.64 -18.36 9.10
N SER A 334 26.68 -18.40 9.95
CA SER A 334 27.66 -19.49 9.96
C SER A 334 27.23 -20.70 10.78
N THR A 335 26.34 -20.53 11.75
CA THR A 335 25.89 -21.62 12.65
C THR A 335 24.75 -22.42 12.00
N PRO A 336 24.92 -23.72 11.71
CA PRO A 336 23.92 -24.52 11.01
C PRO A 336 22.54 -24.52 11.63
N THR A 337 22.44 -24.52 12.96
CA THR A 337 21.16 -24.57 13.68
C THR A 337 20.44 -23.23 13.77
N SER A 338 21.04 -22.12 13.31
CA SER A 338 20.41 -20.81 13.40
C SER A 338 19.30 -20.66 12.37
N LYS A 339 18.29 -19.84 12.70
CA LYS A 339 17.21 -19.48 11.76
C LYS A 339 17.74 -18.89 10.46
N LEU A 340 18.77 -18.04 10.53
CA LEU A 340 19.35 -17.38 9.35
C LEU A 340 20.04 -18.38 8.42
N HIS A 341 20.82 -19.31 8.98
CA HIS A 341 21.48 -20.35 8.20
C HIS A 341 20.45 -21.29 7.55
N GLN A 342 19.48 -21.78 8.34
CA GLN A 342 18.39 -22.63 7.85
C GLN A 342 17.57 -21.95 6.76
N HIS A 343 17.38 -20.64 6.84
CA HIS A 343 16.70 -19.88 5.81
C HIS A 343 17.51 -19.79 4.50
N TYR A 344 18.84 -19.64 4.59
CA TYR A 344 19.72 -19.69 3.42
C TYR A 344 19.75 -21.09 2.77
N LEU A 345 19.66 -22.16 3.57
CA LEU A 345 19.61 -23.54 3.07
C LEU A 345 18.39 -23.81 2.15
N LYS A 346 17.34 -23.00 2.23
CA LYS A 346 16.20 -23.08 1.30
C LYS A 346 16.55 -22.74 -0.14
N GLN A 347 17.70 -22.11 -0.40
CA GLN A 347 18.14 -21.65 -1.72
C GLN A 347 19.58 -22.05 -2.07
N TYR A 348 20.40 -22.39 -1.07
CA TYR A 348 21.83 -22.58 -1.21
C TYR A 348 22.27 -23.83 -0.46
N ASP A 349 23.17 -24.61 -1.05
CA ASP A 349 23.88 -25.66 -0.31
C ASP A 349 24.90 -25.06 0.69
N SER A 350 25.49 -25.91 1.53
CA SER A 350 26.45 -25.47 2.57
C SER A 350 27.69 -24.78 2.01
N ASP A 351 28.19 -25.19 0.85
CA ASP A 351 29.36 -24.57 0.20
C ASP A 351 29.01 -23.17 -0.31
N LYS A 352 27.81 -22.99 -0.86
CA LYS A 352 27.28 -21.70 -1.25
C LYS A 352 27.04 -20.81 -0.04
N ILE A 353 26.61 -21.34 1.09
CA ILE A 353 26.52 -20.55 2.33
C ILE A 353 27.90 -20.10 2.79
N LYS A 354 28.90 -20.97 2.79
CA LYS A 354 30.29 -20.61 3.08
C LYS A 354 30.77 -19.47 2.16
N GLU A 355 30.50 -19.57 0.86
CA GLU A 355 30.76 -18.53 -0.13
C GLU A 355 30.06 -17.20 0.25
N LYS A 356 28.78 -17.26 0.69
CA LYS A 356 28.03 -16.07 1.15
C LYS A 356 28.63 -15.46 2.41
N VAL A 357 29.12 -16.26 3.36
CA VAL A 357 29.79 -15.74 4.57
C VAL A 357 31.08 -15.00 4.18
N GLN A 358 31.89 -15.57 3.27
CA GLN A 358 33.10 -14.92 2.77
C GLN A 358 32.79 -13.60 2.05
N LEU A 359 31.83 -13.60 1.14
CA LEU A 359 31.39 -12.38 0.43
C LEU A 359 30.85 -11.33 1.41
N THR A 360 30.04 -11.73 2.39
CA THR A 360 29.50 -10.82 3.41
C THR A 360 30.63 -10.13 4.17
N TYR A 361 31.65 -10.87 4.60
CA TYR A 361 32.82 -10.31 5.25
C TYR A 361 33.59 -9.33 4.34
N ARG A 362 33.88 -9.74 3.09
CA ARG A 362 34.62 -8.92 2.13
C ARG A 362 33.90 -7.61 1.80
N MET A 363 32.58 -7.66 1.67
CA MET A 363 31.70 -6.51 1.42
C MET A 363 31.66 -5.57 2.65
N ALA A 364 31.62 -6.13 3.87
CA ALA A 364 31.67 -5.33 5.09
C ALA A 364 32.97 -4.50 5.20
N GLN A 365 34.12 -5.09 4.83
CA GLN A 365 35.42 -4.41 4.81
C GLN A 365 35.49 -3.30 3.74
N GLN A 366 35.00 -3.58 2.53
CA GLN A 366 35.01 -2.65 1.39
C GLN A 366 34.20 -1.39 1.69
N TYR A 367 32.98 -1.60 2.18
CA TYR A 367 31.98 -0.55 2.34
C TYR A 367 31.85 -0.06 3.80
N LYS A 368 32.73 -0.51 4.70
CA LYS A 368 32.83 -0.02 6.09
C LYS A 368 31.52 -0.14 6.89
N HIS A 369 30.84 -1.27 6.73
CA HIS A 369 29.57 -1.59 7.43
C HIS A 369 29.76 -2.42 8.71
N GLY A 370 30.95 -2.96 8.93
CA GLY A 370 31.25 -3.74 10.12
C GLY A 370 32.64 -4.37 10.06
N SER A 371 33.05 -4.99 11.17
CA SER A 371 34.29 -5.76 11.27
C SER A 371 34.05 -7.03 12.07
N LEU A 372 34.77 -8.10 11.73
CA LEU A 372 34.80 -9.32 12.52
C LEU A 372 35.92 -9.25 13.55
N SER A 373 35.62 -9.61 14.80
CA SER A 373 36.63 -9.82 15.82
C SER A 373 37.47 -11.07 15.51
N PRO A 374 38.73 -11.15 15.98
CA PRO A 374 39.55 -12.35 15.80
C PRO A 374 38.89 -13.62 16.33
N SER A 375 38.24 -13.54 17.50
CA SER A 375 37.54 -14.68 18.10
C SER A 375 36.39 -15.19 17.26
N VAL A 376 35.60 -14.30 16.66
CA VAL A 376 34.47 -14.67 15.78
C VAL A 376 34.98 -15.27 14.47
N LYS A 377 36.03 -14.69 13.88
CA LYS A 377 36.68 -15.28 12.69
C LYS A 377 37.11 -16.71 12.95
N GLN A 378 37.82 -16.95 14.06
CA GLN A 378 38.31 -18.28 14.41
C GLN A 378 37.17 -19.29 14.54
N ARG A 379 36.08 -18.92 15.24
CA ARG A 379 34.91 -19.79 15.41
C ARG A 379 34.26 -20.13 14.07
N ILE A 380 34.15 -19.16 13.16
CA ILE A 380 33.59 -19.39 11.82
C ILE A 380 34.52 -20.30 11.00
N CYS A 381 35.83 -20.06 11.01
CA CYS A 381 36.80 -20.92 10.32
C CYS A 381 36.72 -22.37 10.82
N THR A 382 36.63 -22.57 12.15
CA THR A 382 36.45 -23.91 12.74
C THR A 382 35.14 -24.55 12.30
N GLN A 383 34.03 -23.79 12.28
CA GLN A 383 32.72 -24.29 11.87
C GLN A 383 32.70 -24.78 10.41
N PHE A 384 33.46 -24.14 9.52
CA PHE A 384 33.58 -24.50 8.10
C PHE A 384 34.82 -25.34 7.76
N GLN A 385 35.61 -25.72 8.76
CA GLN A 385 36.89 -26.45 8.61
C GLN A 385 37.83 -25.81 7.58
N ASP A 386 37.94 -24.48 7.59
CA ASP A 386 38.73 -23.70 6.63
C ASP A 386 39.42 -22.53 7.33
N ASN A 387 40.66 -22.75 7.76
CA ASN A 387 41.45 -21.75 8.48
C ASN A 387 41.78 -20.52 7.62
N ASP A 388 41.81 -20.69 6.29
CA ASP A 388 42.15 -19.63 5.32
C ASP A 388 40.91 -18.98 4.70
N MET A 389 39.72 -19.23 5.26
CA MET A 389 38.45 -18.73 4.73
C MET A 389 38.43 -17.21 4.57
N PHE A 390 39.13 -16.47 5.44
CA PHE A 390 39.21 -15.02 5.41
C PHE A 390 40.54 -14.47 4.88
N ASN A 391 41.34 -15.31 4.18
CA ASN A 391 42.53 -14.85 3.48
C ASN A 391 42.17 -13.79 2.43
N GLN A 392 42.86 -12.65 2.44
CA GLN A 392 42.49 -11.48 1.64
C GLN A 392 42.57 -11.74 0.13
N GLU A 393 43.54 -12.53 -0.32
CA GLU A 393 43.70 -12.88 -1.73
C GLU A 393 42.55 -13.79 -2.20
N LYS A 394 42.21 -14.81 -1.41
CA LYS A 394 41.06 -15.70 -1.65
C LYS A 394 39.75 -14.91 -1.73
N LEU A 395 39.55 -13.95 -0.82
CA LEU A 395 38.37 -13.09 -0.81
C LEU A 395 38.30 -12.17 -2.04
N ASN A 396 39.42 -11.62 -2.49
CA ASN A 396 39.47 -10.78 -3.68
C ASN A 396 39.14 -11.60 -4.93
N ARG A 397 39.77 -12.77 -5.12
CA ARG A 397 39.46 -13.68 -6.24
C ARG A 397 37.98 -14.08 -6.25
N LEU A 398 37.41 -14.40 -5.09
CA LEU A 398 35.99 -14.73 -4.97
C LEU A 398 35.10 -13.53 -5.34
N TYR A 399 35.42 -12.33 -4.83
CA TYR A 399 34.68 -11.12 -5.17
C TYR A 399 34.71 -10.86 -6.67
N ASP A 400 35.89 -10.90 -7.29
CA ASP A 400 36.06 -10.62 -8.71
C ASP A 400 35.30 -11.62 -9.57
N ALA A 401 35.36 -12.91 -9.20
CA ALA A 401 34.62 -13.97 -9.88
C ALA A 401 33.09 -13.79 -9.79
N LYS A 402 32.57 -13.15 -8.74
CA LYS A 402 31.11 -12.99 -8.54
C LYS A 402 30.57 -11.66 -9.02
N VAL A 403 31.44 -10.66 -9.12
CA VAL A 403 31.08 -9.30 -9.49
C VAL A 403 31.36 -9.04 -10.96
N TYR A 404 32.48 -9.53 -11.50
CA TYR A 404 32.95 -9.17 -12.85
C TYR A 404 32.89 -10.30 -13.89
N ASN A 405 32.93 -11.58 -13.49
CA ASN A 405 32.86 -12.67 -14.48
C ASN A 405 31.42 -12.89 -14.95
N TYR A 406 31.24 -12.79 -16.27
CA TYR A 406 29.99 -13.07 -16.99
C TYR A 406 29.93 -14.53 -17.41
#